data_AF-A0A0F9U992-F1
#
_entry.id   AF-A0A0F9U992-F1
#
_cell.length_a   1.000
_cell.length_b   1.000
_cell.length_c   1.000
_cell.angle_alpha   90.00
_cell.angle_beta   90.00
_cell.angle_gamma   90.00
#
_symmetry.space_group_name_H-M   'P 1'
#
loop_
_entity.id
_entity.type
_entity.pdbx_description
1 polymer ?
#
loop_
_entity_poly.entity_id
_entity_poly.type
_entity_poly.pdbx_seq_one_letter_code
_entity_poly.pdbx_strand_id
1 'polypeptide(L)' 'MQSVQDTNIQKQIDEALKRTKCKKVLYFYDELGHKKLLGVFDKKKASQIREYYRSRKLVDRLTEQEVRTTEPDSIFCG' A
#
# COMPACT_ATOMS: atom_id res chain seq x y z
N MET A 1 22.15 34.28 7.45
CA MET A 1 22.47 33.22 6.48
C MET A 1 21.49 32.05 6.69
N GLN A 2 20.23 32.26 6.31
CA GLN A 2 19.23 31.19 6.14
C GLN A 2 19.09 31.04 4.63
N SER A 3 19.22 29.82 4.05
CA SER A 3 18.66 29.44 2.72
C SER A 3 19.49 28.43 1.89
N VAL A 4 20.28 27.53 2.47
CA VAL A 4 20.85 26.39 1.69
C VAL A 4 20.29 25.05 2.17
N GLN A 5 20.14 24.89 3.48
CA GLN A 5 19.57 23.67 4.07
C GLN A 5 18.05 23.57 3.82
N ASP A 6 17.34 24.70 3.93
CA ASP A 6 15.89 24.81 3.76
C ASP A 6 15.43 24.40 2.34
N THR A 7 16.15 24.86 1.32
CA THR A 7 15.87 24.55 -0.09
C THR A 7 16.13 23.08 -0.43
N ASN A 8 17.09 22.45 0.24
CA ASN A 8 17.40 21.03 0.03
C ASN A 8 16.33 20.13 0.65
N ILE A 9 15.87 20.46 1.86
CA ILE A 9 14.75 19.76 2.51
C ILE A 9 13.48 19.91 1.67
N GLN A 10 13.16 21.12 1.20
CA GLN A 10 12.00 21.35 0.35
C GLN A 10 12.06 20.56 -0.97
N LYS A 11 13.25 20.44 -1.57
CA LYS A 11 13.46 19.59 -2.76
C LYS A 11 13.26 18.11 -2.46
N GLN A 12 13.76 17.61 -1.33
CA GLN A 12 13.56 16.21 -0.94
C GLN A 12 12.08 15.90 -0.66
N ILE A 13 11.35 16.85 -0.05
CA ILE A 13 9.90 16.72 0.14
C ILE A 13 9.17 16.70 -1.21
N ASP A 14 9.51 17.61 -2.13
CA ASP A 14 8.89 17.66 -3.47
C ASP A 14 9.18 16.39 -4.28
N GLU A 15 10.41 15.88 -4.24
CA GLU A 15 10.77 14.62 -4.88
C GLU A 15 10.05 13.42 -4.25
N ALA A 16 9.94 13.37 -2.92
CA ALA A 16 9.20 12.32 -2.22
C ALA A 16 7.71 12.36 -2.60
N LEU A 17 7.11 13.55 -2.65
CA LEU A 17 5.71 13.74 -3.06
C LEU A 17 5.48 13.33 -4.52
N LYS A 18 6.41 13.65 -5.44
CA LYS A 18 6.36 13.22 -6.85
C LYS A 18 6.47 11.70 -7.02
N ARG A 19 7.25 11.04 -6.15
CA ARG A 19 7.44 9.58 -6.18
C ARG A 19 6.34 8.82 -5.44
N THR A 20 5.61 9.50 -4.57
CA THR A 20 4.53 8.89 -3.80
C THR A 20 3.40 8.47 -4.72
N LYS A 21 3.02 7.20 -4.66
CA LYS A 21 1.90 6.65 -5.43
C LYS A 21 0.73 6.36 -4.51
N CYS A 22 -0.49 6.54 -5.02
CA CYS A 22 -1.69 6.07 -4.34
C CYS A 22 -1.79 4.56 -4.51
N LYS A 23 -1.53 3.84 -3.41
CA LYS A 23 -1.57 2.38 -3.32
C LYS A 23 -2.68 1.94 -2.38
N LYS A 24 -2.91 0.63 -2.34
CA LYS A 24 -3.82 -0.02 -1.40
C LYS A 24 -3.03 -0.98 -0.52
N VAL A 25 -3.15 -0.81 0.78
CA VAL A 25 -2.72 -1.81 1.76
C VAL A 25 -3.82 -2.84 1.90
N LEU A 26 -3.45 -4.11 1.81
CA LEU A 26 -4.34 -5.23 2.03
C LEU A 26 -4.02 -5.90 3.37
N TYR A 27 -5.07 -6.23 4.11
CA TYR A 27 -5.02 -7.01 5.33
C TYR A 27 -5.90 -8.24 5.20
N PHE A 28 -5.45 -9.35 5.76
CA PHE A 28 -6.19 -10.59 5.80
C PHE A 28 -6.47 -11.00 7.25
N TYR A 29 -7.70 -11.41 7.53
CA TYR A 29 -8.10 -11.96 8.82
C TYR A 29 -7.94 -13.47 8.80
N ASP A 30 -7.16 -13.97 9.75
CA ASP A 30 -7.02 -15.40 9.99
C ASP A 30 -8.31 -16.01 10.59
N GLU A 31 -8.36 -17.32 10.77
CA GLU A 31 -9.53 -18.02 11.31
C GLU A 31 -9.86 -17.60 12.74
N LEU A 32 -8.83 -17.17 13.48
CA LEU A 32 -8.93 -16.62 14.82
C LEU A 32 -9.28 -15.12 14.85
N GLY A 33 -9.53 -14.49 13.69
CA GLY A 33 -9.86 -13.06 13.59
C GLY A 33 -8.64 -12.13 13.73
N HIS A 34 -7.43 -12.65 13.67
CA HIS A 34 -6.22 -11.84 13.73
C HIS A 34 -5.96 -11.14 12.39
N LYS A 35 -5.81 -9.81 12.43
CA LYS A 35 -5.47 -8.98 11.28
C LYS A 35 -3.99 -9.15 10.93
N LYS A 36 -3.70 -9.73 9.77
CA LYS A 36 -2.34 -9.86 9.20
C LYS A 36 -2.17 -8.90 8.03
N LEU A 37 -1.03 -8.22 7.97
CA LEU A 37 -0.66 -7.41 6.81
C LEU A 37 -0.32 -8.34 5.64
N LEU A 38 -1.03 -8.17 4.53
CA LEU A 38 -0.79 -8.93 3.30
C LEU A 38 0.22 -8.21 2.39
N GLY A 39 0.23 -6.88 2.45
CA GLY A 39 1.20 -6.03 1.78
C GLY A 39 0.60 -4.76 1.20
N VAL A 40 1.45 -3.98 0.54
CA VAL A 40 1.09 -2.75 -0.17
C VAL A 40 1.09 -3.04 -1.67
N PHE A 41 0.00 -2.71 -2.35
CA PHE A 41 -0.17 -3.01 -3.76
C PHE A 41 -0.74 -1.82 -4.52
N ASP A 42 -0.35 -1.66 -5.78
CA ASP A 42 -1.00 -0.76 -6.72
C ASP A 42 -2.49 -1.12 -6.89
N LYS A 43 -3.32 -0.14 -7.24
CA LYS A 43 -4.78 -0.30 -7.34
C LYS A 43 -5.20 -1.49 -8.22
N LYS A 44 -4.49 -1.72 -9.32
CA LYS A 44 -4.75 -2.85 -10.24
C LYS A 44 -4.48 -4.19 -9.57
N LYS A 45 -3.31 -4.34 -8.94
CA LYS A 45 -2.89 -5.58 -8.28
C LYS A 45 -3.74 -5.87 -7.05
N ALA A 46 -4.09 -4.85 -6.27
CA ALA A 46 -5.05 -4.98 -5.17
C ALA A 46 -6.42 -5.48 -5.64
N SER A 47 -6.92 -5.01 -6.79
CA SER A 47 -8.16 -5.52 -7.38
C SER A 47 -8.04 -7.00 -7.76
N GLN A 48 -6.94 -7.41 -8.38
CA GLN A 48 -6.69 -8.81 -8.73
C GLN A 48 -6.64 -9.73 -7.50
N ILE A 49 -5.96 -9.29 -6.43
CA ILE A 49 -5.89 -10.03 -5.17
C ILE A 49 -7.29 -10.15 -4.55
N ARG A 50 -8.08 -9.07 -4.57
CA ARG A 50 -9.47 -9.10 -4.10
C ARG A 50 -10.33 -10.09 -4.88
N GLU A 51 -10.19 -10.14 -6.21
CA GLU A 51 -10.89 -11.13 -7.03
C GLU A 51 -10.45 -12.57 -6.75
N TYR A 52 -9.14 -12.79 -6.52
CA TYR A 52 -8.61 -14.08 -6.10
C TYR A 52 -9.23 -14.56 -4.78
N TYR A 53 -9.36 -13.70 -3.77
CA TYR A 53 -10.03 -14.08 -2.51
C TYR A 53 -11.55 -14.22 -2.67
N ARG A 54 -12.16 -13.45 -3.58
CA ARG A 54 -13.59 -13.54 -3.89
C ARG A 54 -13.95 -14.88 -4.52
N SER A 55 -13.17 -15.38 -5.47
CA SER A 55 -13.42 -16.69 -6.10
C SER A 55 -13.35 -17.85 -5.10
N ARG A 56 -12.58 -17.67 -4.01
CA ARG A 56 -12.45 -18.63 -2.90
C ARG A 56 -13.45 -18.42 -1.76
N LYS A 57 -14.40 -17.48 -1.89
CA LYS A 57 -15.36 -17.10 -0.83
C LYS A 57 -14.68 -16.57 0.45
N LEU A 58 -13.49 -16.00 0.34
CA LEU A 58 -12.69 -15.45 1.45
C LEU A 58 -12.63 -13.92 1.44
N VAL A 59 -13.39 -13.25 0.58
CA VAL A 59 -13.38 -11.78 0.46
C VAL A 59 -13.77 -11.06 1.74
N ASP A 60 -14.63 -11.66 2.57
CA ASP A 60 -15.07 -11.11 3.86
C ASP A 60 -13.91 -11.01 4.86
N ARG A 61 -12.88 -11.85 4.68
CA ARG A 61 -11.65 -11.83 5.47
C ARG A 61 -10.60 -10.86 4.91
N LEU A 62 -10.90 -10.10 3.85
CA LEU A 62 -9.96 -9.17 3.24
C LEU A 62 -10.40 -7.72 3.50
N THR A 63 -9.48 -6.89 4.01
CA THR A 63 -9.69 -5.44 4.16
C THR A 63 -8.69 -4.67 3.33
N GLU A 64 -9.16 -3.62 2.65
CA GLU A 64 -8.34 -2.72 1.85
C GLU A 64 -8.35 -1.29 2.39
N GLN A 65 -7.20 -0.64 2.44
CA GLN A 65 -7.06 0.75 2.83
C GLN A 65 -6.20 1.51 1.82
N GLU A 66 -6.66 2.67 1.34
CA GLU A 66 -5.86 3.51 0.46
C GLU A 66 -4.76 4.22 1.26
N VAL A 67 -3.53 4.17 0.75
CA VAL A 67 -2.37 4.84 1.33
C VAL A 67 -1.58 5.55 0.25
N ARG A 68 -0.90 6.62 0.65
CA ARG A 68 0.11 7.28 -0.17
C ARG A 68 1.47 6.85 0.35
N THR A 69 2.20 6.08 -0.43
CA THR A 69 3.52 5.59 -0.04
C THR A 69 4.48 5.57 -1.23
N THR A 70 5.76 5.73 -0.93
CA THR A 70 6.88 5.52 -1.86
C THR A 70 7.35 4.06 -1.85
N GLU A 71 6.84 3.23 -0.93
CA GLU A 71 7.21 1.82 -0.84
C GLU A 71 6.87 1.07 -2.13
N PRO A 72 7.74 0.15 -2.58
CA PRO A 72 7.47 -0.69 -3.74
C PRO A 72 6.29 -1.62 -3.47
N ASP A 73 5.73 -2.18 -4.54
CA ASP A 73 4.69 -3.19 -4.42
C ASP A 73 5.22 -4.43 -3.72
N SER A 74 4.47 -4.92 -2.73
CA SER A 74 4.75 -6.19 -2.10
C SER A 74 4.60 -7.33 -3.12
N ILE A 75 5.34 -8.41 -2.88
CA ILE A 75 5.20 -9.65 -3.62
C ILE A 75 4.00 -10.39 -3.03
N PHE A 76 3.02 -10.71 -3.87
CA PHE A 76 1.88 -11.53 -3.48
C PHE A 76 2.14 -12.96 -3.97
N CYS A 77 2.27 -13.90 -3.03
CA CYS A 77 2.37 -15.33 -3.29
C CYS A 77 1.00 -15.96 -2.96
N GLY A 78 0.07 -15.98 -3.91
CA GLY A 78 -1.26 -16.59 -3.77
C GLY A 78 -1.64 -17.40 -4.98
#